data_AF-A0A8I0BSH3-F1
#
_entry.id   AF-A0A8I0BSH3-F1
#
_cell.length_a   1.000
_cell.length_b   1.000
_cell.length_c   1.000
_cell.angle_alpha   90.00
_cell.angle_beta   90.00
_cell.angle_gamma   90.00
#
_symmetry.space_group_name_H-M   'P 1'
#
loop_
_entity.id
_entity.type
_entity.pdbx_description
1 polymer ?
#
loop_
_entity_poly.entity_id
_entity_poly.type
_entity_poly.pdbx_seq_one_letter_code
_entity_poly.pdbx_strand_id
1 'polypeptide(L)'
;MDYYNIALVALFVIVITGIVLGWGDNRKIVVFQDYNDLGECFLIPASAVVIYLVFVNLLGGKPEYALLICAVVSTSLFLLCVFRTFRSNNYNIFKALLALCTKLPLAILWVFSLVSMLNPQGKTARERRQSRGVAMVILTIITPIVAQLVVEKKGSLFNPKQWIKGRHGVSHIRNTL
;
A
#
# COMPACT_ATOMS: atom_id res chain seq x y z
N MET A 1 0.98 -31.35 -1.55
CA MET A 1 0.72 -29.90 -1.55
C MET A 1 0.20 -29.54 -2.91
N ASP A 2 -1.00 -28.97 -2.99
CA ASP A 2 -1.58 -28.55 -4.27
C ASP A 2 -0.77 -27.41 -4.90
N TYR A 3 -0.77 -27.32 -6.23
CA TYR A 3 -0.04 -26.28 -6.98
C TYR A 3 -0.34 -24.85 -6.49
N TYR A 4 -1.57 -24.60 -6.02
CA TYR A 4 -1.98 -23.34 -5.42
C TYR A 4 -1.17 -22.99 -4.16
N ASN A 5 -1.03 -23.95 -3.24
CA ASN A 5 -0.29 -23.75 -2.00
C ASN A 5 1.21 -23.55 -2.27
N ILE A 6 1.75 -24.26 -3.26
CA ILE A 6 3.14 -24.09 -3.71
C ILE A 6 3.35 -22.66 -4.25
N ALA A 7 2.44 -22.16 -5.09
CA ALA A 7 2.53 -20.81 -5.64
C ALA A 7 2.45 -19.72 -4.55
N LEU A 8 1.57 -19.89 -3.55
CA LEU A 8 1.49 -18.98 -2.41
C LEU A 8 2.76 -18.94 -1.59
N VAL A 9 3.33 -20.11 -1.27
CA VAL A 9 4.60 -20.20 -0.53
C VAL A 9 5.72 -19.55 -1.33
N ALA A 10 5.80 -19.81 -2.64
CA ALA A 10 6.79 -19.19 -3.50
C ALA A 10 6.68 -17.65 -3.52
N LEU A 11 5.46 -17.12 -3.67
CA LEU A 11 5.21 -15.67 -3.62
C LEU A 11 5.62 -15.08 -2.26
N PHE A 12 5.30 -15.77 -1.17
CA PHE A 12 5.66 -15.34 0.18
C PHE A 12 7.18 -15.28 0.38
N VAL A 13 7.91 -16.30 -0.08
CA VAL A 13 9.38 -16.33 -0.05
C VAL A 13 9.97 -15.18 -0.90
N ILE A 14 9.42 -14.91 -2.08
CA ILE A 14 9.85 -13.80 -2.93
C ILE A 14 9.65 -12.45 -2.22
N VAL A 15 8.48 -12.23 -1.61
CA VAL A 15 8.19 -11.00 -0.86
C VAL A 15 9.15 -10.84 0.32
N ILE A 16 9.38 -11.89 1.12
CA ILE A 16 10.33 -11.86 2.23
C ILE A 16 11.74 -11.52 1.72
N THR A 17 12.17 -12.17 0.64
CA THR A 17 13.49 -11.92 0.05
C THR A 17 13.63 -10.46 -0.37
N GLY A 18 12.62 -9.89 -1.03
CA GLY A 18 12.64 -8.49 -1.41
C GLY A 18 12.58 -7.53 -0.22
N ILE A 19 11.85 -7.86 0.85
CA ILE A 19 11.88 -7.09 2.11
C ILE A 19 13.32 -7.08 2.65
N VAL A 20 13.95 -8.23 2.81
CA VAL A 20 15.31 -8.34 3.35
C VAL A 20 16.32 -7.58 2.48
N LEU A 21 16.25 -7.74 1.16
CA LEU A 21 17.17 -7.07 0.24
C LEU A 21 16.92 -5.56 0.12
N GLY A 22 15.71 -5.09 0.43
CA GLY A 22 15.35 -3.68 0.47
C GLY A 22 15.53 -3.02 1.84
N TRP A 23 15.90 -3.79 2.87
CA TRP A 23 15.96 -3.32 4.26
C TRP A 23 17.31 -2.70 4.63
N GLY A 24 17.27 -1.64 5.44
CA GLY A 24 18.45 -1.05 6.06
C GLY A 24 19.34 -0.24 5.11
N ASP A 25 20.56 0.04 5.56
CA ASP A 25 21.51 0.92 4.87
C ASP A 25 22.21 0.22 3.69
N ASN A 26 22.38 -1.10 3.76
CA ASN A 26 23.01 -1.93 2.73
C ASN A 26 22.00 -2.52 1.72
N ARG A 27 20.97 -1.74 1.37
CA ARG A 27 19.91 -2.15 0.44
C ARG A 27 20.49 -2.52 -0.93
N LYS A 28 20.10 -3.69 -1.44
CA LYS A 28 20.48 -4.19 -2.77
C LYS A 28 19.46 -3.83 -3.85
N ILE A 29 18.21 -3.62 -3.43
CA ILE A 29 17.08 -3.19 -4.27
C ILE A 29 16.41 -1.97 -3.66
N VAL A 30 15.79 -1.15 -4.51
CA VAL A 30 14.95 -0.03 -4.08
C VAL A 30 13.50 -0.45 -4.21
N VAL A 31 12.86 -0.77 -3.08
CA VAL A 31 11.43 -1.09 -3.06
C VAL A 31 10.63 0.21 -3.17
N PHE A 32 10.77 1.14 -2.23
CA PHE A 32 10.15 2.47 -2.35
C PHE A 32 11.22 3.55 -2.37
N GLN A 33 11.32 4.31 -3.46
CA GLN A 33 12.31 5.39 -3.56
C GLN A 33 12.04 6.48 -2.52
N ASP A 34 10.79 6.93 -2.43
CA ASP A 34 10.35 7.97 -1.52
C ASP A 34 8.89 7.76 -1.08
N TYR A 35 8.35 8.67 -0.29
CA TYR A 35 6.95 8.57 0.12
C TYR A 35 5.97 8.82 -1.04
N ASN A 36 6.35 9.55 -2.09
CA ASN A 36 5.48 9.72 -3.26
C ASN A 36 5.33 8.38 -4.03
N ASP A 37 6.42 7.62 -4.23
CA ASP A 37 6.41 6.27 -4.80
C ASP A 37 5.56 5.30 -3.94
N LEU A 38 5.70 5.38 -2.61
CA LEU A 38 4.87 4.60 -1.71
C LEU A 38 3.37 4.93 -1.87
N GLY A 39 3.03 6.23 -1.85
CA GLY A 39 1.66 6.69 -1.99
C GLY A 39 1.03 6.26 -3.30
N GLU A 40 1.76 6.41 -4.41
CA GLU A 40 1.32 5.94 -5.73
C GLU A 40 1.06 4.43 -5.77
N CYS A 41 1.96 3.63 -5.18
CA CYS A 41 1.79 2.18 -5.13
C CYS A 41 0.54 1.80 -4.31
N PHE A 42 0.25 2.53 -3.22
CA PHE A 42 -0.96 2.31 -2.41
C PHE A 42 -2.23 2.76 -3.12
N LEU A 43 -2.15 3.78 -3.99
CA LEU A 43 -3.26 4.23 -4.81
C LEU A 43 -3.73 3.17 -5.81
N ILE A 44 -2.87 2.22 -6.21
CA ILE A 44 -3.29 1.14 -7.13
C ILE A 44 -4.46 0.34 -6.53
N PRO A 45 -4.33 -0.39 -5.40
CA PRO A 45 -5.46 -1.08 -4.80
C PRO A 45 -6.49 -0.14 -4.17
N ALA A 46 -6.08 1.03 -3.66
CA ALA A 46 -7.03 1.96 -3.03
C ALA A 46 -7.98 2.60 -4.04
N SER A 47 -7.52 2.89 -5.27
CA SER A 47 -8.36 3.47 -6.32
C SER A 47 -9.51 2.53 -6.66
N ALA A 48 -9.28 1.22 -6.75
CA ALA A 48 -10.32 0.23 -7.00
C ALA A 48 -11.43 0.27 -5.93
N VAL A 49 -11.03 0.37 -4.66
CA VAL A 49 -11.98 0.49 -3.54
C VAL A 49 -12.75 1.81 -3.60
N VAL A 50 -12.06 2.92 -3.80
CA VAL A 50 -12.67 4.26 -3.84
C VAL A 50 -13.62 4.41 -5.02
N ILE A 51 -13.23 3.97 -6.22
CA ILE A 51 -14.06 4.02 -7.42
C ILE A 51 -15.32 3.19 -7.20
N TYR A 52 -15.20 1.97 -6.68
CA TYR A 52 -16.38 1.14 -6.42
C TYR A 52 -17.31 1.78 -5.38
N LEU A 53 -16.76 2.28 -4.27
CA LEU A 53 -17.55 2.95 -3.23
C LEU A 53 -18.28 4.19 -3.74
N VAL A 54 -17.60 5.06 -4.48
CA VAL A 54 -18.18 6.33 -4.94
C VAL A 54 -19.10 6.09 -6.14
N PHE A 55 -18.61 5.43 -7.18
CA PHE A 55 -19.35 5.29 -8.42
C PHE A 55 -20.57 4.38 -8.28
N VAL A 56 -20.42 3.23 -7.62
CA VAL A 56 -21.53 2.26 -7.48
C VAL A 56 -22.43 2.64 -6.32
N ASN A 57 -21.88 2.83 -5.11
CA ASN A 57 -22.74 2.99 -3.93
C ASN A 57 -23.26 4.42 -3.73
N LEU A 58 -22.49 5.45 -4.07
CA LEU A 58 -22.90 6.83 -3.85
C LEU A 58 -23.62 7.44 -5.06
N LEU A 59 -23.16 7.15 -6.28
CA LEU A 59 -23.71 7.71 -7.51
C LEU A 59 -24.72 6.79 -8.22
N GLY A 60 -24.90 5.54 -7.77
CA GLY A 60 -25.82 4.58 -8.38
C GLY A 60 -25.38 4.11 -9.78
N GLY A 61 -24.09 4.24 -10.10
CA GLY A 61 -23.54 3.81 -11.39
C GLY A 61 -23.52 2.29 -11.54
N LYS A 62 -23.58 1.81 -12.79
CA LYS A 62 -23.54 0.37 -13.05
C LYS A 62 -22.15 -0.20 -12.73
N PRO A 63 -22.06 -1.38 -12.07
CA PRO A 63 -20.78 -2.00 -11.72
C PRO A 63 -19.84 -2.24 -12.90
N GLU A 64 -20.37 -2.54 -14.08
CA GLU A 64 -19.59 -2.78 -15.30
C GLU A 64 -18.72 -1.57 -15.68
N TYR A 65 -19.27 -0.35 -15.60
CA TYR A 65 -18.52 0.86 -15.88
C TYR A 65 -17.50 1.17 -14.77
N ALA A 66 -17.83 0.88 -13.51
CA ALA A 66 -16.88 1.00 -12.41
C ALA A 66 -15.65 0.12 -12.63
N LEU A 67 -15.85 -1.13 -13.08
CA LEU A 67 -14.75 -2.05 -13.40
C LEU A 67 -13.86 -1.52 -14.53
N LEU A 68 -14.45 -0.94 -15.58
CA LEU A 68 -13.70 -0.34 -16.68
C LEU A 68 -12.86 0.86 -16.20
N ILE A 69 -13.45 1.75 -15.40
CA ILE A 69 -12.73 2.90 -14.81
C ILE A 69 -11.60 2.40 -13.89
N CYS A 70 -11.88 1.41 -13.03
CA CYS A 70 -10.89 0.77 -12.19
C CYS A 70 -9.73 0.19 -13.00
N ALA A 71 -10.02 -0.50 -14.10
CA ALA A 71 -9.00 -1.09 -14.96
C ALA A 71 -8.11 -0.02 -15.58
N VAL A 72 -8.69 1.05 -16.13
CA VAL A 72 -7.95 2.16 -16.74
C VAL A 72 -7.07 2.88 -15.71
N VAL A 73 -7.64 3.25 -14.56
CA VAL A 73 -6.92 3.98 -13.50
C VAL A 73 -5.82 3.10 -12.88
N SER A 74 -6.13 1.86 -12.51
CA SER A 74 -5.17 0.95 -11.88
C SER A 74 -4.04 0.58 -12.84
N THR A 75 -4.34 0.36 -14.13
CA THR A 75 -3.31 0.07 -15.14
C THR A 75 -2.39 1.27 -15.35
N SER A 76 -2.95 2.48 -15.43
CA SER A 76 -2.15 3.71 -15.58
C SER A 76 -1.21 3.93 -14.40
N LEU A 77 -1.72 3.78 -13.17
CA LEU A 77 -0.91 3.86 -11.95
C LEU A 77 0.13 2.73 -11.89
N PHE A 78 -0.23 1.51 -12.30
CA PHE A 78 0.69 0.39 -12.33
C PHE A 78 1.84 0.62 -13.33
N LEU A 79 1.55 1.10 -14.54
CA LEU A 79 2.58 1.41 -15.53
C LEU A 79 3.54 2.50 -15.05
N LEU A 80 3.01 3.54 -14.40
CA LEU A 80 3.83 4.60 -13.80
C LEU A 80 4.71 4.04 -12.68
N CYS A 81 4.15 3.17 -11.83
CA CYS A 81 4.85 2.49 -10.76
C CYS A 81 5.98 1.59 -11.30
N VAL A 82 5.72 0.83 -12.37
CA VAL A 82 6.71 0.00 -13.07
C VAL A 82 7.86 0.86 -13.59
N PHE A 83 7.55 1.93 -14.31
CA PHE A 83 8.55 2.84 -14.87
C PHE A 83 9.44 3.46 -13.78
N ARG A 84 8.83 3.97 -12.71
CA ARG A 84 9.55 4.57 -11.58
C ARG A 84 10.40 3.54 -10.84
N THR A 85 9.88 2.33 -10.66
CA THR A 85 10.61 1.23 -10.01
C THR A 85 11.80 0.77 -10.85
N PHE A 86 11.64 0.75 -12.17
CA PHE A 86 12.73 0.40 -13.08
C PHE A 86 13.84 1.45 -13.04
N ARG A 87 13.47 2.74 -13.04
CA ARG A 87 14.42 3.85 -12.88
C ARG A 87 15.13 3.84 -11.53
N SER A 88 14.41 3.62 -10.43
CA SER A 88 14.99 3.62 -9.07
C SER A 88 15.95 2.45 -8.83
N ASN A 89 15.81 1.37 -9.60
CA ASN A 89 16.70 0.21 -9.57
C ASN A 89 17.77 0.24 -10.67
N ASN A 90 18.15 1.44 -11.15
CA ASN A 90 19.18 1.65 -12.17
C ASN A 90 18.95 0.84 -13.46
N TYR A 91 17.69 0.73 -13.90
CA TYR A 91 17.29 -0.02 -15.10
C TYR A 91 17.66 -1.51 -15.06
N ASN A 92 17.88 -2.08 -13.87
CA ASN A 92 18.10 -3.51 -13.72
C ASN A 92 16.76 -4.25 -13.61
N ILE A 93 16.45 -5.08 -14.62
CA ILE A 93 15.17 -5.77 -14.75
C ILE A 93 14.89 -6.69 -13.56
N PHE A 94 15.87 -7.47 -13.12
CA PHE A 94 15.69 -8.43 -12.02
C PHE A 94 15.41 -7.73 -10.69
N LYS A 95 16.13 -6.64 -10.41
CA LYS A 95 15.90 -5.84 -9.20
C LYS A 95 14.54 -5.16 -9.22
N ALA A 96 14.16 -4.61 -10.38
CA ALA A 96 12.87 -3.96 -10.55
C ALA A 96 11.70 -4.96 -10.43
N LEU A 97 11.82 -6.15 -11.02
CA LEU A 97 10.82 -7.20 -10.90
C LEU A 97 10.66 -7.66 -9.44
N LEU A 98 11.78 -7.91 -8.75
CA LEU A 98 11.74 -8.27 -7.33
C LEU A 98 11.13 -7.15 -6.47
N ALA A 99 11.48 -5.90 -6.75
CA ALA A 99 10.90 -4.73 -6.07
C ALA A 99 9.38 -4.64 -6.32
N LEU A 100 8.91 -4.86 -7.55
CA LEU A 100 7.48 -4.90 -7.90
C LEU A 100 6.74 -6.03 -7.19
N CYS A 101 7.30 -7.24 -7.23
CA CYS A 101 6.78 -8.42 -6.52
C CYS A 101 6.78 -8.24 -5.00
N THR A 102 7.49 -7.26 -4.46
CA THR A 102 7.51 -6.93 -3.03
C THR A 102 6.53 -5.80 -2.70
N LYS A 103 6.59 -4.68 -3.44
CA LYS A 103 5.78 -3.50 -3.14
C LYS A 103 4.29 -3.73 -3.37
N LEU A 104 3.90 -4.46 -4.42
CA LEU A 104 2.49 -4.66 -4.76
C LEU A 104 1.76 -5.53 -3.72
N PRO A 105 2.28 -6.71 -3.32
CA PRO A 105 1.65 -7.47 -2.25
C PRO A 105 1.57 -6.70 -0.93
N LEU A 106 2.63 -5.95 -0.57
CA LEU A 106 2.61 -5.10 0.61
C LEU A 106 1.54 -4.00 0.52
N ALA A 107 1.39 -3.36 -0.64
CA ALA A 107 0.37 -2.33 -0.86
C ALA A 107 -1.05 -2.91 -0.79
N ILE A 108 -1.30 -4.04 -1.47
CA ILE A 108 -2.59 -4.73 -1.45
C ILE A 108 -2.96 -5.13 -0.03
N LEU A 109 -2.03 -5.79 0.67
CA LEU A 109 -2.24 -6.30 2.01
C LEU A 109 -2.45 -5.15 3.02
N TRP A 110 -1.70 -4.06 2.89
CA TRP A 110 -1.90 -2.87 3.74
C TRP A 110 -3.25 -2.20 3.47
N VAL A 111 -3.61 -1.93 2.20
CA VAL A 111 -4.87 -1.26 1.85
C VAL A 111 -6.08 -2.11 2.22
N PHE A 112 -6.09 -3.41 1.91
CA PHE A 112 -7.21 -4.28 2.26
C PHE A 112 -7.35 -4.47 3.77
N SER A 113 -6.24 -4.48 4.52
CA SER A 113 -6.29 -4.48 5.98
C SER A 113 -6.84 -3.16 6.51
N LEU A 114 -6.44 -2.02 5.93
CA LEU A 114 -7.01 -0.72 6.30
C LEU A 114 -8.52 -0.68 6.05
N VAL A 115 -8.97 -1.13 4.88
CA VAL A 115 -10.40 -1.18 4.53
C VAL A 115 -11.14 -2.13 5.46
N SER A 116 -10.60 -3.31 5.76
CA SER A 116 -11.21 -4.28 6.68
C SER A 116 -11.25 -3.79 8.13
N MET A 117 -10.32 -2.91 8.51
CA MET A 117 -10.34 -2.26 9.82
C MET A 117 -11.45 -1.20 9.90
N LEU A 118 -11.64 -0.41 8.84
CA LEU A 118 -12.64 0.67 8.77
C LEU A 118 -14.06 0.16 8.52
N ASN A 119 -14.20 -0.85 7.65
CA ASN A 119 -15.45 -1.50 7.30
C ASN A 119 -15.30 -3.03 7.40
N PRO A 120 -15.33 -3.59 8.63
CA PRO A 120 -15.12 -5.02 8.85
C PRO A 120 -16.28 -5.83 8.28
N GLN A 121 -15.94 -6.87 7.55
CA GLN A 121 -16.92 -7.82 7.00
C GLN A 121 -17.37 -8.80 8.10
N GLY A 122 -18.62 -9.27 8.01
CA GLY A 122 -19.20 -10.24 8.95
C GLY A 122 -20.69 -10.05 9.16
N LYS A 123 -21.42 -11.17 9.31
CA LYS A 123 -22.87 -11.16 9.58
C LYS A 123 -23.14 -10.88 11.06
N THR A 124 -22.28 -11.34 11.95
CA THR A 124 -22.41 -11.14 13.39
C THR A 124 -21.46 -10.06 13.93
N ALA A 125 -21.83 -9.43 15.06
CA ALA A 125 -20.97 -8.46 15.73
C ALA A 125 -19.63 -9.08 16.18
N ARG A 126 -19.62 -10.38 16.50
CA ARG A 126 -18.41 -11.13 16.87
C ARG A 126 -17.47 -11.30 15.68
N GLU A 127 -17.98 -11.69 14.51
CA GLU A 127 -17.20 -11.81 13.27
C GLU A 127 -16.58 -10.46 12.87
N ARG A 128 -17.34 -9.37 12.95
CA ARG A 128 -16.83 -8.02 12.63
C ARG A 128 -15.70 -7.59 13.56
N ARG A 129 -15.82 -7.88 14.87
CA ARG A 129 -14.74 -7.63 15.84
C ARG A 129 -13.49 -8.44 15.53
N GLN A 130 -13.65 -9.72 15.19
CA GLN A 130 -12.54 -10.59 14.81
C GLN A 130 -11.85 -10.10 13.53
N SER A 131 -12.61 -9.78 12.49
CA SER A 131 -12.09 -9.22 11.23
C SER A 131 -11.30 -7.94 11.47
N ARG A 132 -11.83 -7.03 12.30
CA ARG A 132 -11.13 -5.79 12.66
C ARG A 132 -9.86 -6.08 13.46
N GLY A 133 -9.89 -7.04 14.39
CA GLY A 133 -8.73 -7.47 15.17
C GLY A 133 -7.58 -7.97 14.29
N VAL A 134 -7.89 -8.88 13.36
CA VAL A 134 -6.90 -9.41 12.39
C VAL A 134 -6.32 -8.28 11.54
N ALA A 135 -7.19 -7.41 11.01
CA ALA A 135 -6.76 -6.25 10.22
C ALA A 135 -5.81 -5.32 10.98
N MET A 136 -6.10 -5.04 12.26
CA MET A 136 -5.22 -4.22 13.11
C MET A 136 -3.85 -4.87 13.30
N VAL A 137 -3.79 -6.17 13.60
CA VAL A 137 -2.53 -6.90 13.77
C VAL A 137 -1.68 -6.82 12.50
N ILE A 138 -2.30 -7.06 11.33
CA ILE A 138 -1.61 -6.97 10.05
C ILE A 138 -1.06 -5.56 9.82
N LEU A 139 -1.86 -4.51 10.05
CA LEU A 139 -1.42 -3.13 9.91
C LEU A 139 -0.27 -2.79 10.87
N THR A 140 -0.32 -3.24 12.13
CA THR A 140 0.73 -3.00 13.12
C THR A 140 2.07 -3.60 12.69
N ILE A 141 2.06 -4.75 12.02
CA ILE A 141 3.28 -5.43 11.55
C ILE A 141 3.77 -4.82 10.23
N ILE A 142 2.86 -4.58 9.28
CA ILE A 142 3.23 -4.22 7.91
C ILE A 142 3.58 -2.74 7.78
N THR A 143 2.93 -1.87 8.57
CA THR A 143 3.21 -0.43 8.55
C THR A 143 4.69 -0.11 8.84
N PRO A 144 5.34 -0.63 9.90
CA PRO A 144 6.76 -0.37 10.12
C PRO A 144 7.64 -0.98 9.04
N ILE A 145 7.27 -2.14 8.48
CA ILE A 145 8.01 -2.76 7.37
C ILE A 145 8.02 -1.84 6.15
N VAL A 146 6.84 -1.43 5.70
CA VAL A 146 6.68 -0.50 4.58
C VAL A 146 7.41 0.81 4.87
N ALA A 147 7.25 1.35 6.08
CA ALA A 147 7.91 2.58 6.48
C ALA A 147 9.43 2.46 6.42
N GLN A 148 10.02 1.31 6.73
CA GLN A 148 11.47 1.08 6.64
C GLN A 148 11.97 0.93 5.20
N LEU A 149 11.19 0.29 4.33
CA LEU A 149 11.52 0.07 2.92
C LEU A 149 11.56 1.35 2.05
N VAL A 150 11.09 2.48 2.57
CA VAL A 150 11.23 3.80 1.92
C VAL A 150 12.66 4.30 2.03
N VAL A 151 13.36 4.52 0.92
CA VAL A 151 14.75 5.01 0.93
C VAL A 151 14.82 6.44 1.41
N GLU A 152 14.17 7.36 0.71
CA GLU A 152 14.18 8.78 1.02
C GLU A 152 12.90 9.14 1.76
N LYS A 153 13.01 9.57 3.02
CA LYS A 153 11.85 9.92 3.86
C LYS A 153 11.30 11.32 3.52
N LYS A 154 11.15 11.59 2.23
CA LYS A 154 10.65 12.84 1.63
C LYS A 154 9.48 12.53 0.70
N GLY A 155 8.68 13.55 0.40
CA GLY A 155 7.55 13.46 -0.51
C GLY A 155 6.80 14.78 -0.51
N SER A 156 6.50 15.29 -1.71
CA SER A 156 5.76 16.53 -1.92
C SER A 156 4.24 16.33 -1.91
N LEU A 157 3.79 15.16 -2.35
CA LEU A 157 2.36 14.82 -2.46
C LEU A 157 1.91 13.93 -1.30
N PHE A 158 2.76 13.01 -0.85
CA PHE A 158 2.50 12.14 0.30
C PHE A 158 3.70 12.14 1.24
N ASN A 159 3.49 12.50 2.51
CA ASN A 159 4.54 12.43 3.54
C ASN A 159 3.94 12.23 4.95
N PRO A 160 3.83 10.98 5.42
CA PRO A 160 3.28 10.68 6.73
C PRO A 160 4.05 11.34 7.88
N LYS A 161 5.37 11.54 7.74
CA LYS A 161 6.20 12.14 8.79
C LYS A 161 5.88 13.62 9.01
N GLN A 162 5.55 14.36 7.95
CA GLN A 162 5.16 15.77 8.07
C GLN A 162 3.81 15.92 8.78
N TRP A 163 2.86 15.01 8.53
CA TRP A 163 1.55 15.04 9.18
C TRP A 163 1.63 14.81 10.70
N ILE A 164 2.55 13.95 11.14
CA ILE A 164 2.79 13.70 12.57
C ILE A 164 3.50 14.90 13.21
N LYS A 165 4.54 15.45 12.56
CA LYS A 165 5.28 16.61 13.09
C LYS A 165 4.45 17.90 13.11
N GLY A 166 3.54 18.09 12.16
CA GLY A 166 2.69 19.29 12.05
C GLY A 166 1.65 19.44 13.18
N ARG A 167 1.41 18.42 14.01
CA ARG A 167 0.45 18.49 15.13
C ARG A 167 1.02 19.11 16.42
N HIS A 168 2.31 19.40 16.49
CA HIS A 168 2.93 20.04 17.67
C HIS A 168 2.87 21.59 17.63
N GLY A 169 2.25 22.20 16.61
CA GLY A 169 2.19 23.66 16.45
C GLY A 169 0.97 24.38 17.03
N VAL A 170 -0.05 23.67 17.56
CA VAL A 170 -1.30 24.28 18.06
C VAL A 170 -1.27 24.54 19.58
N SER A 171 -0.08 24.70 20.17
CA SER A 171 0.04 25.12 21.58
C SER A 171 0.15 26.64 21.75
N HIS A 172 0.35 27.41 20.66
CA HIS A 172 0.60 28.85 20.76
C HIS A 172 -0.62 29.76 20.58
N ILE A 173 -1.81 29.21 20.28
CA ILE A 173 -3.04 30.02 20.12
C ILE A 173 -3.82 30.17 21.45
N ARG A 174 -3.32 29.65 22.58
CA ARG A 174 -4.01 29.69 23.88
C ARG A 174 -3.49 30.72 24.88
N ASN A 175 -2.65 31.67 24.45
CA ASN A 175 -2.10 32.73 25.30
C ASN A 175 -2.54 34.16 24.89
N THR A 176 -3.58 34.29 24.07
CA THR A 176 -4.12 35.61 23.66
C THR A 176 -5.65 35.65 23.76
N LEU A 177 -6.20 35.18 24.89
CA LEU A 177 -7.56 35.49 25.35
C LEU A 177 -7.52 35.76 26.85
#